data_AF-A0AAC9W7T7-F1
#
_entry.id   AF-A0AAC9W7T7-F1
#
_cell.length_a   1.000
_cell.length_b   1.000
_cell.length_c   1.000
_cell.angle_alpha   90.00
_cell.angle_beta   90.00
_cell.angle_gamma   90.00
#
_symmetry.space_group_name_H-M   'P 1'
#
loop_
_entity.id
_entity.type
_entity.pdbx_description
1 polymer ?
#
loop_
_entity_poly.entity_id
_entity_poly.type
_entity_poly.pdbx_seq_one_letter_code
_entity_poly.pdbx_strand_id
1 'polypeptide(L)'
;MGKTIREFATEFSTDIKQVQNKVTYIRRKNKQFGRLNKSGVREFSTAEIQYLKEVLNLAEKPTELSTEFSNSQNIYLEQIADYKEEIKILTRLLENQQILTKQAQDQSQNLLLENTEIKEKLAEVNTKSFWSKIFKRKE
;
A
#
# COMPACT_ATOMS: atom_id res chain seq x y z
N MET A 1 13.52 -40.14 11.72
CA MET A 1 13.72 -40.69 13.08
C MET A 1 13.12 -39.69 14.06
N GLY A 2 12.37 -40.14 15.07
CA GLY A 2 11.83 -39.24 16.09
C GLY A 2 12.85 -38.98 17.20
N LYS A 3 12.64 -37.92 18.00
CA LYS A 3 13.49 -37.63 19.17
C LYS A 3 12.74 -37.95 20.46
N THR A 4 13.44 -38.47 21.44
CA THR A 4 12.92 -38.70 22.80
C THR A 4 12.97 -37.42 23.64
N ILE A 5 12.29 -37.43 24.80
CA ILE A 5 12.35 -36.30 25.76
C ILE A 5 13.79 -35.99 26.17
N ARG A 6 14.61 -37.02 26.40
CA ARG A 6 16.01 -36.84 26.81
C ARG A 6 16.82 -36.21 25.70
N GLU A 7 16.72 -36.73 24.47
CA GLU A 7 17.42 -36.18 23.31
C GLU A 7 17.01 -34.73 23.03
N PHE A 8 15.72 -34.43 23.11
CA PHE A 8 15.20 -33.06 22.97
C PHE A 8 15.79 -32.11 24.03
N ALA A 9 15.74 -32.52 25.30
CA ALA A 9 16.24 -31.71 26.41
C ALA A 9 17.76 -31.47 26.31
N THR A 10 18.51 -32.49 25.91
CA THR A 10 19.96 -32.36 25.68
C THR A 10 20.27 -31.44 24.51
N GLU A 11 19.56 -31.58 23.39
CA GLU A 11 19.80 -30.79 22.18
C GLU A 11 19.48 -29.30 22.39
N PHE A 12 18.38 -28.98 23.08
CA PHE A 12 17.95 -27.60 23.30
C PHE A 12 18.36 -27.05 24.67
N SER A 13 19.33 -27.68 25.34
CA SER A 13 19.85 -27.26 26.66
C SER A 13 18.74 -26.92 27.66
N THR A 14 17.68 -27.72 27.70
CA THR A 14 16.47 -27.47 28.50
C THR A 14 16.39 -28.47 29.66
N ASP A 15 15.81 -28.08 30.79
CA ASP A 15 15.58 -29.01 31.90
C ASP A 15 14.60 -30.13 31.49
N ILE A 16 15.05 -31.37 31.60
CA ILE A 16 14.28 -32.59 31.28
C ILE A 16 12.93 -32.59 32.02
N LYS A 17 12.89 -32.13 33.28
CA LYS A 17 11.64 -32.11 34.05
C LYS A 17 10.63 -31.12 33.48
N GLN A 18 11.09 -29.96 33.01
CA GLN A 18 10.23 -28.98 32.35
C GLN A 18 9.63 -29.54 31.05
N VAL A 19 10.46 -30.19 30.22
CA VAL A 19 10.00 -30.85 28.99
C VAL A 19 8.97 -31.94 29.31
N GLN A 20 9.23 -32.76 30.32
CA GLN A 20 8.34 -33.84 30.73
C GLN A 20 6.99 -33.34 31.25
N ASN A 21 6.98 -32.27 32.06
CA ASN A 21 5.75 -31.65 32.54
C ASN A 21 4.92 -31.09 31.38
N LYS A 22 5.57 -30.44 30.40
CA LYS A 22 4.89 -29.88 29.23
C LYS A 22 4.30 -30.96 28.33
N VAL A 23 5.06 -32.01 28.02
CA VAL A 23 4.58 -33.18 27.27
C VAL A 23 3.39 -33.81 27.99
N THR A 24 3.44 -33.95 29.31
CA THR A 24 2.34 -34.50 30.11
C THR A 24 1.08 -33.65 29.99
N TYR A 25 1.22 -32.33 30.07
CA TYR A 25 0.10 -31.40 29.88
C TYR A 25 -0.52 -31.50 28.48
N ILE A 26 0.30 -31.50 27.43
CA ILE A 26 -0.15 -31.63 26.03
C ILE A 26 -0.92 -32.94 25.86
N ARG A 27 -0.42 -34.05 26.41
CA ARG A 27 -1.07 -35.37 26.32
C ARG A 27 -2.42 -35.47 27.01
N ARG A 28 -2.70 -34.62 28.01
CA ARG A 28 -4.04 -34.56 28.62
C ARG A 28 -5.10 -34.07 27.62
N LYS A 29 -4.70 -33.25 26.64
CA LYS A 29 -5.58 -32.69 25.60
C LYS A 29 -5.46 -33.44 24.27
N ASN A 30 -4.29 -33.97 23.96
CA ASN A 30 -4.02 -34.78 22.77
C ASN A 30 -3.32 -36.10 23.14
N LYS A 31 -4.11 -37.17 23.30
CA LYS A 31 -3.60 -38.49 23.71
C LYS A 31 -2.60 -39.10 22.72
N GLN A 32 -2.65 -38.68 21.45
CA GLN A 32 -1.80 -39.18 20.36
C GLN A 32 -0.43 -38.50 20.29
N PHE A 33 -0.16 -37.52 21.16
CA PHE A 33 1.10 -36.78 21.15
C PHE A 33 2.29 -37.66 21.56
N GLY A 34 3.23 -37.83 20.63
CA GLY A 34 4.36 -38.74 20.67
C GLY A 34 3.96 -40.21 20.49
N ARG A 35 4.81 -40.98 19.83
CA ARG A 35 4.63 -42.42 19.59
C ARG A 35 5.60 -43.23 20.43
N LEU A 36 5.18 -44.41 20.91
CA LEU A 36 6.09 -45.35 21.55
C LEU A 36 6.93 -46.08 20.48
N ASN A 37 8.24 -46.10 20.67
CA ASN A 37 9.16 -46.88 19.85
C ASN A 37 9.17 -48.36 20.28
N LYS A 38 9.97 -49.18 19.59
CA LYS A 38 10.09 -50.63 19.87
C LYS A 38 10.60 -50.93 21.29
N SER A 39 11.28 -49.99 21.93
CA SER A 39 11.82 -50.10 23.29
C SER A 39 10.89 -49.51 24.35
N GLY A 40 9.66 -49.12 23.98
CA GLY A 40 8.69 -48.52 24.91
C GLY A 40 8.99 -47.08 25.30
N VAL A 41 9.95 -46.41 24.63
CA VAL A 41 10.29 -45.00 24.86
C VAL A 41 9.47 -44.13 23.90
N ARG A 42 9.01 -42.98 24.40
CA ARG A 42 8.23 -42.03 23.59
C ARG A 42 9.16 -41.20 22.72
N GLU A 43 8.91 -41.24 21.42
CA GLU A 43 9.54 -40.44 20.39
C GLU A 43 8.54 -39.45 19.80
N PHE A 44 9.02 -38.26 19.44
CA PHE A 44 8.26 -37.21 18.80
C PHE A 44 8.69 -37.07 17.35
N SER A 45 7.71 -36.91 16.47
CA SER A 45 7.93 -36.57 15.06
C SER A 45 8.51 -35.16 14.92
N THR A 46 9.04 -34.83 13.74
CA THR A 46 9.59 -33.49 13.45
C THR A 46 8.58 -32.37 13.71
N ALA A 47 7.31 -32.58 13.35
CA ALA A 47 6.25 -31.60 13.61
C ALA A 47 5.97 -31.42 15.11
N GLU A 48 5.98 -32.50 15.88
CA GLU A 48 5.78 -32.45 17.33
C GLU A 48 6.98 -31.84 18.06
N ILE A 49 8.20 -32.03 17.53
CA ILE A 49 9.40 -31.36 18.01
C ILE A 49 9.31 -29.85 17.79
N GLN A 50 8.86 -29.42 16.61
CA GLN A 50 8.66 -28.01 16.31
C GLN A 50 7.63 -27.37 17.25
N TYR A 51 6.50 -28.06 17.46
CA TYR A 51 5.49 -27.64 18.42
C TYR A 51 6.04 -27.56 19.85
N LEU A 52 6.88 -28.51 20.28
CA LEU A 52 7.53 -28.46 21.60
C LEU A 52 8.46 -27.26 21.74
N LYS A 53 9.21 -26.89 20.68
CA LYS A 53 10.06 -25.70 20.68
C LYS A 53 9.24 -24.44 20.90
N GLU A 54 8.15 -24.28 20.17
CA GLU A 54 7.23 -23.13 20.32
C GLU A 54 6.65 -23.06 21.73
N VAL A 55 6.14 -24.18 22.23
CA VAL A 55 5.43 -24.26 23.51
C VAL A 55 6.36 -24.13 24.73
N LEU A 56 7.65 -24.40 24.56
CA LEU A 56 8.71 -24.19 25.56
C LEU A 56 9.47 -22.88 25.34
N ASN A 57 9.06 -22.05 24.37
CA ASN A 57 9.75 -20.81 23.99
C ASN A 57 11.25 -21.03 23.69
N LEU A 58 11.60 -22.20 23.15
CA LEU A 58 12.95 -22.57 22.72
C LEU A 58 13.18 -22.24 21.24
N ALA A 59 12.28 -21.47 20.62
CA ALA A 59 12.51 -20.90 19.31
C ALA A 59 13.84 -20.14 19.36
N GLU A 60 14.75 -20.48 18.45
CA GLU A 60 15.94 -19.68 18.18
C GLU A 60 15.50 -18.22 18.14
N LYS A 61 16.08 -17.38 18.99
CA LYS A 61 15.74 -15.96 18.97
C LYS A 61 15.88 -15.47 17.53
N PRO A 62 14.83 -14.96 16.89
CA PRO A 62 14.93 -14.40 15.55
C PRO A 62 15.54 -13.00 15.68
N THR A 63 16.77 -12.90 16.16
CA THR A 63 17.43 -11.61 16.41
C THR A 63 18.02 -11.04 15.12
N GLU A 64 18.20 -11.86 14.08
CA GLU A 64 18.81 -11.44 12.80
C GLU A 64 17.76 -11.22 11.69
N LEU A 65 16.70 -12.03 11.64
CA LEU A 65 15.60 -11.83 10.68
C LEU A 65 14.69 -10.63 11.04
N SER A 66 14.58 -10.27 12.33
CA SER A 66 13.70 -9.19 12.78
C SER A 66 14.30 -7.79 12.56
N THR A 67 15.62 -7.66 12.59
CA THR A 67 16.32 -6.38 12.35
C THR A 67 16.35 -6.02 10.87
N GLU A 68 16.62 -6.97 9.98
CA GLU A 68 16.57 -6.75 8.53
C GLU A 68 15.13 -6.51 8.02
N PHE A 69 14.15 -7.24 8.56
CA PHE A 69 12.74 -7.04 8.23
C PHE A 69 12.21 -5.69 8.77
N SER A 70 12.61 -5.29 9.98
CA SER A 70 12.27 -3.97 10.54
C SER A 70 12.90 -2.82 9.76
N ASN A 71 14.17 -2.95 9.38
CA ASN A 71 14.86 -1.92 8.59
C ASN A 71 14.26 -1.75 7.19
N SER A 72 13.96 -2.85 6.50
CA SER A 72 13.29 -2.80 5.20
C SER A 72 11.87 -2.23 5.33
N GLN A 73 11.12 -2.59 6.37
CA GLN A 73 9.80 -2.03 6.64
C GLN A 73 9.86 -0.50 6.86
N ASN A 74 10.85 0.00 7.59
CA ASN A 74 11.04 1.44 7.81
C ASN A 74 11.35 2.18 6.51
N ILE A 75 12.21 1.61 5.64
CA ILE A 75 12.51 2.19 4.32
C ILE A 75 11.24 2.29 3.46
N TYR A 76 10.41 1.24 3.44
CA TYR A 76 9.15 1.29 2.70
C TYR A 76 8.16 2.31 3.26
N LEU A 77 8.13 2.50 4.58
CA LEU A 77 7.28 3.52 5.20
C LEU A 77 7.73 4.94 4.84
N GLU A 78 9.03 5.20 4.79
CA GLU A 78 9.59 6.48 4.32
C GLU A 78 9.24 6.72 2.85
N GLN A 79 9.45 5.74 1.98
CA GLN A 79 9.07 5.84 0.57
C GLN A 79 7.57 6.10 0.38
N ILE A 80 6.71 5.44 1.18
CA ILE A 80 5.26 5.70 1.15
C ILE A 80 4.94 7.13 1.59
N ALA A 81 5.66 7.68 2.56
CA ALA A 81 5.47 9.06 2.99
C ALA A 81 5.88 10.05 1.90
N ASP A 82 7.02 9.82 1.25
CA ASP A 82 7.52 10.64 0.14
C ASP A 82 6.55 10.61 -1.05
N TYR A 83 6.10 9.42 -1.47
CA TYR A 83 5.12 9.29 -2.55
C TYR A 83 3.78 9.97 -2.21
N LYS A 84 3.36 9.98 -0.94
CA LYS A 84 2.15 10.71 -0.54
C LYS A 84 2.30 12.22 -0.69
N GLU A 85 3.48 12.77 -0.40
CA GLU A 85 3.75 14.20 -0.62
C GLU A 85 3.83 14.53 -2.11
N GLU A 86 4.46 13.69 -2.93
CA GLU A 86 4.46 13.85 -4.39
C GLU A 86 3.04 13.85 -4.97
N ILE A 87 2.19 12.91 -4.54
CA ILE A 87 0.79 12.86 -4.97
C ILE A 87 0.04 14.15 -4.61
N LYS A 88 0.25 14.70 -3.40
CA LYS A 88 -0.37 15.98 -3.01
C LYS A 88 0.08 17.13 -3.91
N ILE A 89 1.37 17.20 -4.21
CA ILE A 89 1.93 18.25 -5.09
C ILE A 89 1.35 18.12 -6.49
N LEU A 90 1.35 16.91 -7.06
CA LEU A 90 0.80 16.64 -8.39
C LEU A 90 -0.69 16.97 -8.47
N THR A 91 -1.46 16.66 -7.41
CA THR A 91 -2.89 16.99 -7.34
C THR A 91 -3.11 18.50 -7.38
N ARG A 92 -2.35 19.28 -6.61
CA ARG A 92 -2.43 20.75 -6.63
C ARG A 92 -2.05 21.33 -8.00
N LEU A 93 -1.03 20.78 -8.65
CA LEU A 93 -0.62 21.21 -9.98
C LEU A 93 -1.73 20.92 -11.02
N LEU A 94 -2.38 19.77 -10.93
CA LEU A 94 -3.49 19.40 -11.80
C LEU A 94 -4.68 20.35 -11.61
N GLU A 95 -5.07 20.64 -10.36
CA GLU A 95 -6.13 21.60 -10.05
C GLU A 95 -5.83 22.99 -10.64
N ASN A 96 -4.61 23.49 -10.45
CA ASN A 96 -4.18 24.77 -11.02
C ASN A 96 -4.25 24.77 -12.55
N GLN A 97 -3.82 23.69 -13.20
CA GLN A 97 -3.87 23.58 -14.65
C GLN A 97 -5.31 23.54 -15.17
N GLN A 98 -6.23 22.89 -14.46
CA GLN A 98 -7.66 22.89 -14.81
C GLN A 98 -8.26 24.29 -14.70
N ILE A 99 -7.93 25.06 -13.65
CA ILE A 99 -8.38 26.45 -13.49
C ILE A 99 -7.88 27.32 -14.64
N LEU A 100 -6.58 27.25 -14.95
CA LEU A 100 -5.98 28.03 -16.05
C LEU A 100 -6.58 27.65 -17.41
N THR A 101 -6.83 26.36 -17.65
CA THR A 101 -7.46 25.89 -18.89
C THR A 101 -8.87 26.45 -19.03
N LYS A 102 -9.66 26.43 -17.95
CA LYS A 102 -11.01 26.99 -17.95
C LYS A 102 -10.99 28.49 -18.19
N GLN A 103 -10.09 29.23 -17.53
CA GLN A 103 -9.95 30.67 -17.74
C GLN A 103 -9.59 31.00 -19.19
N ALA A 104 -8.66 30.26 -19.80
CA ALA A 104 -8.29 30.44 -21.20
C ALA A 104 -9.47 30.14 -22.15
N GLN A 105 -10.25 29.10 -21.86
CA GLN A 105 -11.44 28.76 -22.64
C GLN A 105 -12.52 29.84 -22.54
N ASP A 106 -12.81 30.33 -21.34
CA ASP A 106 -13.78 31.40 -21.09
C ASP A 106 -13.35 32.71 -21.79
N GLN A 107 -12.06 33.06 -21.69
CA GLN A 107 -11.49 34.23 -22.39
C GLN A 107 -11.60 34.09 -23.92
N SER A 108 -11.30 32.91 -24.47
CA SER A 108 -11.40 32.66 -25.91
C SER A 108 -12.84 32.77 -26.41
N GLN A 109 -13.81 32.26 -25.64
CA GLN A 109 -15.22 32.35 -25.97
C GLN A 109 -15.72 33.81 -25.93
N ASN A 110 -15.32 34.57 -24.92
CA ASN A 110 -15.69 35.99 -24.82
C ASN A 110 -15.11 36.80 -26.00
N LEU A 111 -13.83 36.61 -26.33
CA LEU A 111 -13.21 37.28 -27.48
C LEU A 111 -13.87 36.91 -28.82
N LEU A 112 -14.36 35.67 -28.94
CA LEU A 112 -15.08 35.24 -30.14
C LEU A 112 -16.42 35.99 -30.26
N LEU A 113 -17.18 36.10 -29.17
CA LEU A 113 -18.45 36.82 -29.11
C LEU A 113 -18.27 38.31 -29.41
N GLU A 114 -17.28 38.96 -28.77
CA GLU A 114 -16.96 40.36 -29.03
C GLU A 114 -16.59 40.59 -30.51
N ASN A 115 -15.81 39.70 -31.11
CA ASN A 115 -15.47 39.78 -32.52
C ASN A 115 -16.70 39.63 -33.44
N THR A 116 -17.65 38.77 -33.09
CA THR A 116 -18.90 38.64 -33.86
C THR A 116 -19.73 39.91 -33.78
N GLU A 117 -19.90 40.49 -32.59
CA GLU A 117 -20.65 41.74 -32.42
C GLU A 117 -19.99 42.93 -33.14
N ILE A 118 -18.67 43.03 -33.11
CA ILE A 118 -17.93 44.08 -33.82
C ILE A 118 -18.14 43.95 -35.33
N LYS A 119 -18.09 42.72 -35.87
CA LYS A 119 -18.34 42.47 -37.30
C LYS A 119 -19.76 42.85 -37.71
N GLU A 120 -20.75 42.53 -36.88
CA GLU A 120 -22.15 42.93 -37.12
C GLU A 120 -22.32 44.46 -37.10
N LYS A 121 -21.80 45.14 -36.09
CA LYS A 121 -21.82 46.62 -36.00
C LYS A 121 -21.12 47.28 -37.19
N LEU A 122 -19.97 46.74 -37.62
CA LEU A 122 -19.26 47.22 -38.82
C LEU A 122 -20.10 47.02 -40.09
N ALA A 123 -20.77 45.88 -40.24
CA ALA A 123 -21.67 45.63 -41.37
C ALA A 123 -22.85 46.60 -41.39
N GLU A 124 -23.45 46.90 -40.23
CA GLU A 124 -24.51 47.91 -40.11
C GLU A 124 -24.03 49.32 -40.48
N VAL A 125 -22.86 49.73 -39.99
CA VAL A 125 -22.29 51.05 -40.32
C VAL A 125 -21.97 51.14 -41.81
N ASN A 126 -21.40 50.08 -42.38
CA ASN A 126 -21.06 50.02 -43.80
C ASN A 126 -22.31 50.08 -44.69
N THR A 127 -23.36 49.35 -44.34
CA THR A 127 -24.64 49.38 -45.08
C THR A 127 -25.32 50.74 -44.97
N LYS A 128 -25.38 51.35 -43.78
CA LYS A 128 -25.89 52.73 -43.59
C LYS A 128 -25.09 53.74 -44.41
N SER A 129 -23.76 53.65 -44.37
CA SER A 129 -22.86 54.50 -45.16
C SER A 129 -23.08 54.33 -46.66
N PHE A 130 -23.21 53.10 -47.14
CA PHE A 130 -23.51 52.78 -48.53
C PHE A 130 -24.82 53.44 -49.00
N TRP A 131 -25.92 53.21 -48.29
CA TRP A 131 -27.21 53.80 -48.65
C TRP A 131 -27.21 55.32 -48.57
N SER A 132 -26.54 55.91 -47.58
CA SER A 132 -26.40 57.37 -47.49
C SER A 132 -25.68 57.97 -48.71
N LYS A 133 -24.68 57.29 -49.27
CA LYS A 133 -23.97 57.75 -50.48
C LYS A 133 -24.84 57.65 -51.73
N ILE A 134 -25.64 56.60 -51.85
CA ILE A 134 -26.55 56.40 -52.99
C ILE A 134 -27.65 57.46 -53.01
N PHE A 135 -28.24 57.78 -51.85
CA PHE A 135 -29.41 58.66 -51.78
C PHE A 135 -29.09 60.16 -51.54
N LYS A 136 -27.88 60.53 -51.11
CA LYS A 136 -27.49 61.95 -50.93
C LYS A 136 -27.11 62.69 -52.23
N ARG A 137 -27.05 62.03 -53.39
CA ARG A 137 -26.63 62.64 -54.68
C ARG A 137 -27.77 63.11 -55.59
N LYS A 138 -28.90 63.55 -55.01
CA LYS A 138 -30.00 64.15 -55.79
C LYS A 138 -30.48 65.44 -55.13
N GLU A 139 -29.65 66.47 -55.16
CA GLU A 139 -30.04 67.89 -55.15
C GLU A 139 -29.10 68.65 -56.10
#